data_AF-A0A4Y9SDT0-F1
#
_entry.id   AF-A0A4Y9SDT0-F1
#
_cell.length_a   1.000
_cell.length_b   1.000
_cell.length_c   1.000
_cell.angle_alpha   90.00
_cell.angle_beta   90.00
_cell.angle_gamma   90.00
#
_symmetry.space_group_name_H-M   'P 1'
#
loop_
_entity.id
_entity.type
_entity.pdbx_description
1 polymer ?
#
loop_
_entity_poly.entity_id
_entity_poly.type
_entity_poly.pdbx_seq_one_letter_code
_entity_poly.pdbx_strand_id
1 'polypeptide(L)'
;MRRRAAAVLGLVCALAQAEDGLAPAKCPNVGSDPDLAVLVLGSGGPGAVGRASSSYVVLLDGQPRILVDAGPGSFARAGEAGLQMRGMDIVLLTHLHIDHAGELPGLLLGRAVSSGRPIDARIYGPAASGQFPSTRRYVDLNFGAQGAYAYLKDFSAPLTISAHDIAAKPVKPQTLLAEADLKISVIPGHHRDAPAVVYRVDYKGHSVTFSGDIDAQGLPALSSLAQGTDLLVFNSVVLDPPGSAPQLYELHTPPAAIGKLAAQAHAGRLLLTHISPLVEQHQDEVLASIGATYAGPVSVSSDLLCVPVN
;
A
#
# COMPACT_ATOMS: atom_id res chain seq x y z
N MET A 1 33.89 16.76 -40.64
CA MET A 1 32.47 16.65 -40.23
C MET A 1 32.37 16.73 -38.71
N ARG A 2 32.03 17.90 -38.15
CA ARG A 2 31.79 18.07 -36.71
C ARG A 2 30.34 17.69 -36.41
N ARG A 3 30.12 16.61 -35.65
CA ARG A 3 28.79 16.23 -35.16
C ARG A 3 28.36 17.28 -34.14
N ARG A 4 27.34 18.08 -34.49
CA ARG A 4 26.64 18.95 -33.55
C ARG A 4 25.89 18.04 -32.58
N ALA A 5 26.30 18.03 -31.32
CA ALA A 5 25.46 17.56 -30.23
C ALA A 5 24.27 18.52 -30.17
N ALA A 6 23.09 18.05 -30.54
CA ALA A 6 21.86 18.76 -30.26
C ALA A 6 21.68 18.71 -28.74
N ALA A 7 22.01 19.82 -28.07
CA ALA A 7 21.50 20.09 -26.74
C ALA A 7 19.97 20.10 -26.88
N VAL A 8 19.31 19.04 -26.45
CA VAL A 8 17.88 19.09 -26.15
C VAL A 8 17.80 20.04 -24.96
N LEU A 9 17.55 21.30 -25.31
CA LEU A 9 17.29 22.38 -24.37
C LEU A 9 16.10 21.89 -23.54
N GLY A 10 16.38 21.51 -22.30
CA GLY A 10 15.38 21.14 -21.33
C GLY A 10 14.40 22.29 -21.23
N LEU A 11 13.22 22.12 -21.83
CA LEU A 11 12.09 22.95 -21.52
C LEU A 11 11.71 22.56 -20.10
N VAL A 12 12.40 23.16 -19.13
CA VAL A 12 11.94 23.25 -17.75
C VAL A 12 10.59 23.92 -17.86
N CYS A 13 9.55 23.09 -17.93
CA CYS A 13 8.20 23.57 -17.73
C CYS A 13 8.20 24.09 -16.31
N ALA A 14 8.37 25.40 -16.17
CA ALA A 14 8.10 26.15 -14.97
C ALA A 14 6.59 26.08 -14.71
N LEU A 15 6.09 24.87 -14.46
CA LEU A 15 4.77 24.64 -13.91
C LEU A 15 4.89 24.95 -12.42
N ALA A 16 4.67 26.23 -12.15
CA ALA A 16 4.23 26.80 -10.89
C ALA A 16 4.99 26.30 -9.65
N GLN A 17 5.99 27.08 -9.25
CA GLN A 17 6.11 27.41 -7.84
C GLN A 17 4.84 28.17 -7.42
N ALA A 18 3.80 27.41 -7.06
CA ALA A 18 2.70 27.90 -6.25
C ALA A 18 2.81 27.23 -4.86
N GLU A 19 3.98 27.39 -4.22
CA GLU A 19 4.06 27.27 -2.77
C GLU A 19 3.71 28.66 -2.22
N ASP A 20 2.42 28.90 -1.96
CA ASP A 20 1.90 29.80 -0.91
C ASP A 20 0.39 30.00 -1.11
N GLY A 21 -0.44 29.25 -0.39
CA GLY A 21 -1.85 29.61 -0.21
C GLY A 21 -2.87 28.48 -0.09
N LEU A 22 -2.51 27.23 -0.41
CA LEU A 22 -3.41 26.08 -0.20
C LEU A 22 -2.93 25.30 1.02
N ALA A 23 -3.76 25.28 2.07
CA ALA A 23 -3.53 24.42 3.21
C ALA A 23 -3.39 22.96 2.73
N PRO A 24 -2.40 22.20 3.22
CA PRO A 24 -2.25 20.80 2.84
C PRO A 24 -3.55 20.06 3.14
N ALA A 25 -3.92 19.12 2.29
CA ALA A 25 -5.06 18.28 2.58
C ALA A 25 -4.77 17.43 3.82
N LYS A 26 -5.59 17.65 4.85
CA LYS A 26 -5.65 16.82 6.04
C LYS A 26 -6.55 15.63 5.76
N CYS A 27 -6.41 14.56 6.55
CA CYS A 27 -7.47 13.57 6.67
C CYS A 27 -8.81 14.30 6.86
N PRO A 28 -9.77 14.16 5.93
CA PRO A 28 -11.05 14.82 6.07
C PRO A 28 -11.65 14.42 7.42
N ASN A 29 -12.04 15.41 8.24
CA ASN A 29 -12.74 15.23 9.52
C ASN A 29 -11.90 14.85 10.76
N VAL A 30 -10.57 15.06 10.77
CA VAL A 30 -9.76 14.90 12.00
C VAL A 30 -9.40 16.28 12.57
N GLY A 31 -9.83 16.57 13.81
CA GLY A 31 -9.70 17.90 14.44
C GLY A 31 -8.27 18.32 14.82
N SER A 32 -7.31 17.38 14.79
CA SER A 32 -5.88 17.58 14.96
C SER A 32 -5.11 16.58 14.10
N ASP A 33 -3.84 16.85 13.81
CA ASP A 33 -3.02 15.92 13.02
C ASP A 33 -2.72 14.67 13.87
N PRO A 34 -3.17 13.46 13.46
CA PRO A 34 -2.93 12.24 14.23
C PRO A 34 -1.45 11.83 14.13
N ASP A 35 -0.92 11.23 15.20
CA ASP A 35 0.44 10.68 15.19
C ASP A 35 0.61 9.64 14.07
N LEU A 36 -0.38 8.75 13.91
CA LEU A 36 -0.43 7.75 12.85
C LEU A 36 -1.82 7.70 12.21
N ALA A 37 -1.90 7.66 10.88
CA ALA A 37 -3.16 7.46 10.16
C ALA A 37 -2.96 6.72 8.83
N VAL A 38 -4.04 6.15 8.30
CA VAL A 38 -4.08 5.54 6.97
C VAL A 38 -5.12 6.26 6.11
N LEU A 39 -4.68 6.83 4.99
CA LEU A 39 -5.55 7.28 3.90
C LEU A 39 -5.67 6.16 2.87
N VAL A 40 -6.88 5.72 2.59
CA VAL A 40 -7.19 4.72 1.57
C VAL A 40 -7.31 5.44 0.23
N LEU A 41 -6.33 5.28 -0.65
CA LEU A 41 -6.44 5.80 -2.01
C LEU A 41 -7.31 4.86 -2.86
N GLY A 42 -7.14 3.55 -2.71
CA GLY A 42 -7.93 2.56 -3.40
C GLY A 42 -8.26 1.37 -2.51
N SER A 43 -9.52 0.99 -2.55
CA SER A 43 -10.14 -0.04 -1.70
C SER A 43 -10.61 -1.28 -2.47
N GLY A 44 -10.47 -1.29 -3.80
CA GLY A 44 -10.89 -2.38 -4.68
C GLY A 44 -9.75 -3.35 -5.03
N GLY A 45 -10.07 -4.33 -5.87
CA GLY A 45 -9.13 -5.31 -6.42
C GLY A 45 -8.91 -5.14 -7.93
N PRO A 46 -8.77 -6.24 -8.70
CA PRO A 46 -8.43 -6.18 -10.13
C PRO A 46 -9.62 -5.83 -11.04
N GLY A 47 -10.84 -5.83 -10.53
CA GLY A 47 -12.04 -5.52 -11.29
C GLY A 47 -12.26 -4.02 -11.49
N ALA A 48 -12.66 -3.61 -12.69
CA ALA A 48 -13.08 -2.24 -12.98
C ALA A 48 -14.51 -1.97 -12.47
N VAL A 49 -14.66 -1.76 -11.16
CA VAL A 49 -15.96 -1.76 -10.46
C VAL A 49 -16.28 -0.47 -9.71
N GLY A 50 -15.66 0.65 -10.13
CA GLY A 50 -15.91 1.97 -9.53
C GLY A 50 -15.11 2.27 -8.26
N ARG A 51 -14.16 1.39 -7.90
CA ARG A 51 -13.15 1.60 -6.86
C ARG A 51 -11.76 1.62 -7.52
N ALA A 52 -10.86 2.47 -7.04
CA ALA A 52 -9.44 2.33 -7.36
C ALA A 52 -8.91 1.03 -6.72
N SER A 53 -7.93 0.40 -7.36
CA SER A 53 -7.31 -0.81 -6.84
C SER A 53 -6.45 -0.51 -5.61
N SER A 54 -6.13 -1.54 -4.81
CA SER A 54 -5.39 -1.46 -3.55
C SER A 54 -4.25 -0.44 -3.53
N SER A 55 -4.41 0.61 -2.73
CA SER A 55 -3.35 1.58 -2.44
C SER A 55 -3.68 2.39 -1.20
N TYR A 56 -2.70 2.56 -0.33
CA TYR A 56 -2.84 3.22 0.96
C TYR A 56 -1.67 4.15 1.22
N VAL A 57 -1.92 5.26 1.89
CA VAL A 57 -0.88 6.18 2.35
C VAL A 57 -0.90 6.22 3.86
N VAL A 58 0.22 5.88 4.48
CA VAL A 58 0.42 6.07 5.92
C VAL A 58 0.94 7.48 6.15
N LEU A 59 0.22 8.19 7.02
CA LEU A 59 0.54 9.52 7.47
C LEU A 59 1.19 9.43 8.85
N LEU A 60 2.32 10.11 9.02
CA LEU A 60 3.01 10.28 10.30
C LEU A 60 2.89 11.76 10.67
N ASP A 61 2.36 12.09 11.84
CA ASP A 61 2.06 13.47 12.27
C ASP A 61 1.23 14.23 11.21
N GLY A 62 0.24 13.55 10.63
CA GLY A 62 -0.59 14.07 9.54
C GLY A 62 0.12 14.28 8.19
N GLN A 63 1.41 13.93 8.07
CA GLN A 63 2.19 14.08 6.83
C GLN A 63 2.30 12.76 6.06
N PRO A 64 2.07 12.73 4.74
CA PRO A 64 2.26 11.53 3.92
C PRO A 64 3.72 11.06 3.93
N ARG A 65 3.97 9.80 4.31
CA ARG A 65 5.34 9.25 4.41
C ARG A 65 5.53 7.91 3.72
N ILE A 66 4.56 7.00 3.82
CA ILE A 66 4.69 5.63 3.32
C ILE A 66 3.55 5.34 2.36
N LEU A 67 3.86 4.89 1.15
CA LEU A 67 2.91 4.29 0.23
C LEU A 67 2.88 2.78 0.48
N VAL A 68 1.71 2.20 0.69
CA VAL A 68 1.51 0.75 0.75
C VAL A 68 0.64 0.36 -0.44
N ASP A 69 1.21 -0.41 -1.36
CA ASP A 69 0.66 -0.72 -2.69
C ASP A 69 0.34 0.52 -3.56
N ALA A 70 0.33 0.30 -4.86
CA ALA A 70 0.19 1.29 -5.92
C ALA A 70 -0.77 0.77 -7.01
N GLY A 71 -1.99 0.42 -6.63
CA GLY A 71 -3.03 -0.04 -7.56
C GLY A 71 -3.53 1.04 -8.54
N PRO A 72 -3.95 0.67 -9.77
CA PRO A 72 -4.52 1.60 -10.76
C PRO A 72 -5.65 2.47 -10.22
N GLY A 73 -5.67 3.73 -10.64
CA GLY A 73 -6.65 4.74 -10.22
C GLY A 73 -6.26 5.48 -8.94
N SER A 74 -5.30 4.96 -8.16
CA SER A 74 -4.79 5.62 -6.95
C SER A 74 -4.17 7.00 -7.22
N PHE A 75 -3.58 7.23 -8.40
CA PHE A 75 -3.06 8.55 -8.79
C PHE A 75 -4.16 9.61 -8.81
N ALA A 76 -5.31 9.31 -9.42
CA ALA A 76 -6.44 10.24 -9.45
C ALA A 76 -6.98 10.49 -8.04
N ARG A 77 -7.09 9.43 -7.22
CA ARG A 77 -7.53 9.52 -5.81
C ARG A 77 -6.57 10.34 -4.96
N ALA A 78 -5.26 10.26 -5.20
CA ALA A 78 -4.28 11.11 -4.52
C ALA A 78 -4.47 12.59 -4.86
N GLY A 79 -4.80 12.89 -6.13
CA GLY A 79 -5.16 14.25 -6.55
C GLY A 79 -6.46 14.78 -5.94
N GLU A 80 -7.51 13.95 -5.93
CA GLU A 80 -8.80 14.28 -5.27
C GLU A 80 -8.63 14.49 -3.76
N ALA A 81 -7.75 13.71 -3.13
CA ALA A 81 -7.38 13.87 -1.73
C ALA A 81 -6.50 15.11 -1.48
N GLY A 82 -6.05 15.85 -2.49
CA GLY A 82 -5.12 16.98 -2.34
C GLY A 82 -3.78 16.60 -1.71
N LEU A 83 -3.34 15.35 -1.92
CA LEU A 83 -2.20 14.77 -1.22
C LEU A 83 -0.87 15.40 -1.64
N GLN A 84 -0.10 15.92 -0.68
CA GLN A 84 1.27 16.38 -0.92
C GLN A 84 2.26 15.19 -0.89
N MET A 85 2.50 14.59 -2.05
CA MET A 85 3.31 13.38 -2.18
C MET A 85 4.82 13.58 -1.93
N ARG A 86 5.28 14.83 -1.75
CA ARG A 86 6.70 15.19 -1.58
C ARG A 86 7.40 14.38 -0.49
N GLY A 87 6.73 14.19 0.66
CA GLY A 87 7.26 13.46 1.82
C GLY A 87 7.19 11.92 1.74
N MET A 88 6.55 11.38 0.70
CA MET A 88 6.30 9.95 0.54
C MET A 88 7.55 9.21 0.00
N ASP A 89 8.51 8.95 0.88
CA ASP A 89 9.84 8.45 0.55
C ASP A 89 9.99 6.93 0.69
N ILE A 90 9.01 6.24 1.26
CA ILE A 90 8.99 4.79 1.45
C ILE A 90 7.81 4.20 0.66
N VAL A 91 8.07 3.15 -0.10
CA VAL A 91 7.06 2.37 -0.82
C VAL A 91 7.15 0.91 -0.38
N LEU A 92 6.03 0.35 0.06
CA LEU A 92 5.87 -1.02 0.49
C LEU A 92 4.90 -1.73 -0.46
N LEU A 93 5.40 -2.60 -1.32
CA LEU A 93 4.59 -3.42 -2.23
C LEU A 93 4.37 -4.79 -1.61
N THR A 94 3.12 -5.11 -1.29
CA THR A 94 2.75 -6.41 -0.68
C THR A 94 2.99 -7.55 -1.65
N HIS A 95 2.67 -7.35 -2.93
CA HIS A 95 3.02 -8.24 -4.03
C HIS A 95 2.96 -7.50 -5.37
N LEU A 96 3.23 -8.19 -6.48
CA LEU A 96 3.36 -7.59 -7.82
C LEU A 96 2.22 -7.94 -8.78
N HIS A 97 1.01 -8.21 -8.27
CA HIS A 97 -0.18 -8.13 -9.12
C HIS A 97 -0.42 -6.69 -9.58
N ILE A 98 -1.04 -6.53 -10.75
CA ILE A 98 -1.24 -5.22 -11.38
C ILE A 98 -2.09 -4.32 -10.49
N ASP A 99 -3.09 -4.86 -9.81
CA ASP A 99 -3.97 -4.13 -8.90
C ASP A 99 -3.29 -3.70 -7.58
N HIS A 100 -2.04 -4.11 -7.36
CA HIS A 100 -1.22 -3.68 -6.21
C HIS A 100 0.03 -2.89 -6.61
N ALA A 101 0.45 -2.91 -7.86
CA ALA A 101 1.71 -2.26 -8.27
C ALA A 101 1.61 -1.40 -9.54
N GLY A 102 0.54 -1.56 -10.34
CA GLY A 102 0.44 -1.03 -11.70
C GLY A 102 0.56 0.49 -11.84
N GLU A 103 0.22 1.26 -10.80
CA GLU A 103 0.24 2.73 -10.77
C GLU A 103 1.53 3.30 -10.16
N LEU A 104 2.51 2.47 -9.80
CA LEU A 104 3.76 2.94 -9.21
C LEU A 104 4.44 4.04 -10.06
N PRO A 105 4.56 3.92 -11.40
CA PRO A 105 5.12 4.99 -12.22
C PRO A 105 4.34 6.30 -12.15
N GLY A 106 3.00 6.23 -12.16
CA GLY A 106 2.13 7.41 -12.07
C GLY A 106 2.28 8.14 -10.74
N LEU A 107 2.30 7.41 -9.63
CA LEU A 107 2.49 7.99 -8.30
C LEU A 107 3.90 8.60 -8.11
N LEU A 108 4.95 7.94 -8.61
CA LEU A 108 6.30 8.52 -8.56
C LEU A 108 6.43 9.75 -9.47
N LEU A 109 5.75 9.78 -10.62
CA LEU A 109 5.64 10.98 -11.44
C LEU A 109 4.93 12.11 -10.69
N GLY A 110 3.80 11.84 -10.06
CA GLY A 110 3.06 12.79 -9.22
C GLY A 110 3.93 13.38 -8.11
N ARG A 111 4.76 12.54 -7.48
CA ARG A 111 5.74 13.00 -6.49
C ARG A 111 6.84 13.87 -7.11
N ALA A 112 7.39 13.48 -8.26
CA ALA A 112 8.43 14.23 -8.98
C ALA A 112 8.01 15.67 -9.29
N VAL A 113 6.82 15.82 -9.86
CA VAL A 113 6.28 17.15 -10.23
C VAL A 113 5.93 18.01 -9.02
N SER A 114 5.74 17.41 -7.84
CA SER A 114 5.33 18.12 -6.62
C SER A 114 6.48 18.49 -5.67
N SER A 115 7.72 18.03 -5.93
CA SER A 115 8.78 18.09 -4.92
C SER A 115 9.65 19.35 -4.97
N GLY A 116 9.91 19.91 -6.16
CA GLY A 116 10.81 21.06 -6.35
C GLY A 116 12.27 20.84 -5.87
N ARG A 117 12.60 19.63 -5.39
CA ARG A 117 13.90 19.21 -4.86
C ARG A 117 14.16 17.73 -5.23
N PRO A 118 15.42 17.26 -5.20
CA PRO A 118 15.74 15.85 -5.37
C PRO A 118 14.90 14.94 -4.49
N ILE A 119 14.55 13.79 -5.03
CA ILE A 119 13.69 12.80 -4.41
C ILE A 119 14.47 11.50 -4.27
N ASP A 120 14.45 10.94 -3.06
CA ASP A 120 14.84 9.57 -2.78
C ASP A 120 13.58 8.72 -2.49
N ALA A 121 13.51 7.55 -3.11
CA ALA A 121 12.44 6.57 -2.91
C ALA A 121 13.03 5.20 -2.55
N ARG A 122 12.62 4.68 -1.39
CA ARG A 122 13.00 3.35 -0.91
C ARG A 122 11.84 2.39 -1.15
N ILE A 123 12.02 1.48 -2.09
CA ILE A 123 10.96 0.56 -2.53
C ILE A 123 11.28 -0.83 -2.02
N TYR A 124 10.34 -1.38 -1.26
CA TYR A 124 10.42 -2.70 -0.67
C TYR A 124 9.28 -3.55 -1.21
N GLY A 125 9.56 -4.82 -1.47
CA GLY A 125 8.55 -5.77 -1.93
C GLY A 125 9.12 -7.17 -2.07
N PRO A 126 8.35 -8.14 -2.57
CA PRO A 126 8.79 -9.52 -2.64
C PRO A 126 10.01 -9.73 -3.57
N ALA A 127 10.79 -10.76 -3.24
CA ALA A 127 11.73 -11.38 -4.16
C ALA A 127 11.01 -12.13 -5.29
N ALA A 128 11.76 -12.49 -6.34
CA ALA A 128 11.20 -13.22 -7.48
C ALA A 128 10.66 -14.59 -7.06
N SER A 129 9.54 -15.00 -7.67
CA SER A 129 9.01 -16.36 -7.59
C SER A 129 8.11 -16.64 -8.79
N GLY A 130 8.23 -17.83 -9.38
CA GLY A 130 7.42 -18.23 -10.53
C GLY A 130 7.54 -17.24 -11.70
N GLN A 131 6.42 -16.69 -12.13
CA GLN A 131 6.35 -15.71 -13.22
C GLN A 131 6.60 -14.26 -12.74
N PHE A 132 6.62 -14.02 -11.43
CA PHE A 132 6.78 -12.68 -10.88
C PHE A 132 8.26 -12.30 -10.79
N PRO A 133 8.66 -11.14 -11.34
CA PRO A 133 10.02 -10.63 -11.16
C PRO A 133 10.26 -10.29 -9.69
N SER A 134 11.53 -10.06 -9.32
CA SER A 134 11.80 -9.45 -8.01
C SER A 134 11.40 -7.97 -8.04
N THR A 135 11.20 -7.37 -6.88
CA THR A 135 10.91 -5.93 -6.76
C THR A 135 12.01 -5.08 -7.40
N ARG A 136 13.29 -5.43 -7.22
CA ARG A 136 14.40 -4.77 -7.92
C ARG A 136 14.28 -4.86 -9.42
N ARG A 137 13.95 -6.03 -9.96
CA ARG A 137 13.80 -6.21 -11.41
C ARG A 137 12.57 -5.47 -11.94
N TYR A 138 11.47 -5.45 -11.20
CA TYR A 138 10.28 -4.66 -11.53
C TYR A 138 10.60 -3.16 -11.58
N VAL A 139 11.33 -2.64 -10.59
CA VAL A 139 11.80 -1.24 -10.57
C VAL A 139 12.74 -0.95 -11.75
N ASP A 140 13.68 -1.83 -12.05
CA ASP A 140 14.61 -1.67 -13.19
C ASP A 140 13.87 -1.68 -14.55
N LEU A 141 12.87 -2.54 -14.72
CA LEU A 141 12.02 -2.58 -15.92
C LEU A 141 11.22 -1.28 -16.14
N ASN A 142 10.86 -0.58 -15.06
CA ASN A 142 10.12 0.67 -15.14
C ASN A 142 11.07 1.87 -15.25
N PHE A 143 12.08 1.97 -14.40
CA PHE A 143 12.86 3.21 -14.18
C PHE A 143 14.37 3.07 -14.43
N GLY A 144 14.84 1.86 -14.75
CA GLY A 144 16.24 1.64 -15.14
C GLY A 144 16.59 2.38 -16.43
N ALA A 145 17.87 2.39 -16.82
CA ALA A 145 18.34 3.13 -18.00
C ALA A 145 17.65 2.72 -19.32
N GLN A 146 17.11 1.50 -19.38
CA GLN A 146 16.34 0.97 -20.51
C GLN A 146 14.87 0.68 -20.12
N GLY A 147 14.43 1.17 -18.96
CA GLY A 147 13.07 0.97 -18.47
C GLY A 147 12.05 1.79 -19.27
N ALA A 148 10.78 1.38 -19.21
CA ALA A 148 9.68 2.02 -19.93
C ALA A 148 9.53 3.52 -19.60
N TYR A 149 9.91 3.91 -18.39
CA TYR A 149 9.81 5.26 -17.82
C TYR A 149 11.19 5.80 -17.38
N ALA A 150 12.26 5.41 -18.06
CA ALA A 150 13.63 5.86 -17.78
C ALA A 150 13.79 7.39 -17.71
N TYR A 151 12.93 8.13 -18.43
CA TYR A 151 12.92 9.60 -18.44
C TYR A 151 12.62 10.21 -17.06
N LEU A 152 11.99 9.46 -16.15
CA LEU A 152 11.56 9.98 -14.85
C LEU A 152 12.74 10.32 -13.93
N LYS A 153 13.93 9.79 -14.20
CA LYS A 153 15.14 9.96 -13.37
C LYS A 153 15.53 11.43 -13.14
N ASP A 154 15.25 12.31 -14.08
CA ASP A 154 15.54 13.74 -14.01
C ASP A 154 14.37 14.63 -14.46
N PHE A 155 13.18 14.04 -14.59
CA PHE A 155 11.97 14.78 -14.96
C PHE A 155 11.44 15.58 -13.77
N SER A 156 11.47 16.91 -13.89
CA SER A 156 11.06 17.89 -12.86
C SER A 156 11.94 17.91 -11.60
N ALA A 157 12.35 16.77 -11.08
CA ALA A 157 13.29 16.63 -9.97
C ALA A 157 14.19 15.39 -10.19
N PRO A 158 15.47 15.42 -9.75
CA PRO A 158 16.28 14.21 -9.71
C PRO A 158 15.63 13.14 -8.83
N LEU A 159 15.44 11.93 -9.36
CA LEU A 159 14.86 10.79 -8.68
C LEU A 159 15.89 9.67 -8.50
N THR A 160 16.18 9.33 -7.24
CA THR A 160 16.96 8.15 -6.87
C THR A 160 16.03 7.09 -6.30
N ILE A 161 16.13 5.86 -6.80
CA ILE A 161 15.34 4.73 -6.30
C ILE A 161 16.28 3.66 -5.75
N SER A 162 16.08 3.26 -4.50
CA SER A 162 16.70 2.07 -3.93
C SER A 162 15.63 0.99 -3.75
N ALA A 163 15.76 -0.10 -4.50
CA ALA A 163 14.83 -1.22 -4.44
C ALA A 163 15.39 -2.39 -3.63
N HIS A 164 14.53 -3.04 -2.84
CA HIS A 164 14.89 -4.07 -1.89
C HIS A 164 13.95 -5.27 -2.00
N ASP A 165 14.51 -6.44 -2.26
CA ASP A 165 13.77 -7.69 -2.34
C ASP A 165 13.65 -8.33 -0.96
N ILE A 166 12.44 -8.66 -0.55
CA ILE A 166 12.14 -9.40 0.67
C ILE A 166 12.02 -10.88 0.33
N ALA A 167 12.86 -11.70 0.95
CA ALA A 167 12.86 -13.13 0.71
C ALA A 167 11.57 -13.79 1.24
N ALA A 168 11.04 -14.77 0.52
CA ALA A 168 9.89 -15.59 0.94
C ALA A 168 10.15 -16.46 2.18
N LYS A 169 11.41 -16.49 2.65
CA LYS A 169 11.83 -17.13 3.91
C LYS A 169 12.52 -16.04 4.71
N PRO A 170 11.86 -15.53 5.74
CA PRO A 170 11.89 -16.21 7.04
C PRO A 170 10.53 -16.28 7.75
N VAL A 171 10.33 -17.32 8.56
CA VAL A 171 9.11 -17.58 9.36
C VAL A 171 9.00 -16.73 10.64
N LYS A 172 9.74 -15.62 10.73
CA LYS A 172 9.68 -14.69 11.88
C LYS A 172 9.65 -13.24 11.38
N PRO A 173 8.96 -12.33 12.11
CA PRO A 173 9.01 -10.91 11.84
C PRO A 173 10.44 -10.38 11.73
N GLN A 174 10.72 -9.59 10.71
CA GLN A 174 11.98 -8.90 10.51
C GLN A 174 11.78 -7.39 10.56
N THR A 175 12.73 -6.67 11.16
CA THR A 175 12.77 -5.21 11.05
C THR A 175 13.40 -4.83 9.73
N LEU A 176 12.64 -4.11 8.91
CA LEU A 176 13.05 -3.63 7.60
C LEU A 176 13.74 -2.27 7.69
N LEU A 177 13.18 -1.40 8.54
CA LEU A 177 13.60 -0.02 8.74
C LEU A 177 13.32 0.38 10.17
N ALA A 178 14.23 1.14 10.78
CA ALA A 178 14.06 1.75 12.09
C ALA A 178 14.72 3.13 12.08
N GLU A 179 13.92 4.19 12.24
CA GLU A 179 14.33 5.60 12.14
C GLU A 179 13.58 6.42 13.19
N ALA A 180 14.28 6.94 14.20
CA ALA A 180 13.65 7.66 15.32
C ALA A 180 12.46 6.86 15.90
N ASP A 181 11.24 7.40 15.82
CA ASP A 181 10.02 6.76 16.32
C ASP A 181 9.37 5.79 15.31
N LEU A 182 9.84 5.74 14.07
CA LEU A 182 9.32 4.88 13.01
C LEU A 182 10.04 3.53 13.00
N LYS A 183 9.26 2.45 13.02
CA LYS A 183 9.74 1.10 12.73
C LYS A 183 8.83 0.44 11.71
N ILE A 184 9.42 -0.17 10.68
CA ILE A 184 8.71 -0.99 9.71
C ILE A 184 9.20 -2.42 9.87
N SER A 185 8.25 -3.33 10.10
CA SER A 185 8.49 -4.76 10.20
C SER A 185 7.80 -5.49 9.04
N VAL A 186 8.36 -6.63 8.65
CA VAL A 186 7.87 -7.43 7.52
C VAL A 186 7.92 -8.92 7.85
N ILE A 187 6.99 -9.68 7.29
CA ILE A 187 7.04 -11.14 7.27
C ILE A 187 6.50 -11.65 5.92
N PRO A 188 6.98 -12.77 5.38
CA PRO A 188 6.37 -13.40 4.22
C PRO A 188 4.89 -13.71 4.45
N GLY A 189 4.06 -13.35 3.48
CA GLY A 189 2.67 -13.78 3.39
C GLY A 189 2.53 -15.05 2.54
N HIS A 190 1.30 -15.39 2.18
CA HIS A 190 1.04 -16.46 1.21
C HIS A 190 -0.20 -16.10 0.38
N HIS A 191 0.01 -16.00 -0.94
CA HIS A 191 -1.00 -15.70 -1.95
C HIS A 191 -0.73 -16.57 -3.17
N ARG A 192 -0.99 -17.89 -3.04
CA ARG A 192 -0.63 -19.02 -3.92
C ARG A 192 0.20 -18.74 -5.20
N ASP A 193 -0.28 -17.91 -6.12
CA ASP A 193 0.35 -17.64 -7.41
C ASP A 193 1.46 -16.58 -7.37
N ALA A 194 1.41 -15.63 -6.44
CA ALA A 194 2.39 -14.55 -6.30
C ALA A 194 3.20 -14.66 -5.00
N PRO A 195 4.49 -14.27 -5.01
CA PRO A 195 5.20 -14.03 -3.77
C PRO A 195 4.59 -12.81 -3.07
N ALA A 196 4.22 -12.97 -1.80
CA ALA A 196 3.54 -11.93 -1.02
C ALA A 196 4.27 -11.67 0.30
N VAL A 197 4.12 -10.44 0.81
CA VAL A 197 4.65 -9.99 2.09
C VAL A 197 3.62 -9.17 2.85
N VAL A 198 3.68 -9.28 4.17
CA VAL A 198 2.85 -8.54 5.12
C VAL A 198 3.72 -7.49 5.79
N TYR A 199 3.21 -6.27 5.92
CA TYR A 199 3.92 -5.16 6.56
C TYR A 199 3.25 -4.71 7.84
N ARG A 200 4.05 -4.30 8.82
CA ARG A 200 3.61 -3.57 10.00
C ARG A 200 4.42 -2.28 10.13
N VAL A 201 3.72 -1.19 10.43
CA VAL A 201 4.30 0.12 10.72
C VAL A 201 3.99 0.44 12.17
N ASP A 202 5.02 0.67 12.97
CA ASP A 202 4.92 1.18 14.34
C ASP A 202 5.45 2.62 14.36
N TYR A 203 4.73 3.54 14.99
CA TYR A 203 5.11 4.94 15.13
C TYR A 203 4.54 5.57 16.41
N LYS A 204 5.41 6.16 17.24
CA LYS A 204 5.05 6.83 18.51
C LYS A 204 4.13 6.01 19.44
N GLY A 205 4.27 4.69 19.42
CA GLY A 205 3.45 3.78 20.24
C GLY A 205 2.15 3.31 19.58
N HIS A 206 1.82 3.81 18.39
CA HIS A 206 0.71 3.33 17.56
C HIS A 206 1.20 2.39 16.46
N SER A 207 0.30 1.55 15.94
CA SER A 207 0.65 0.52 14.99
C SER A 207 -0.45 0.18 13.98
N VAL A 208 -0.04 -0.02 12.73
CA VAL A 208 -0.89 -0.53 11.65
C VAL A 208 -0.23 -1.70 10.95
N THR A 209 -1.00 -2.77 10.71
CA THR A 209 -0.56 -3.95 9.96
C THR A 209 -1.39 -4.10 8.69
N PHE A 210 -0.73 -4.31 7.55
CA PHE A 210 -1.35 -4.53 6.24
C PHE A 210 -1.14 -5.98 5.82
N SER A 211 -2.23 -6.71 5.59
CA SER A 211 -2.15 -8.12 5.15
C SER A 211 -1.60 -8.26 3.74
N GLY A 212 -1.83 -7.29 2.86
CA GLY A 212 -1.84 -7.56 1.42
C GLY A 212 -2.94 -8.56 1.07
N ASP A 213 -2.78 -9.28 -0.04
CA ASP A 213 -3.63 -10.44 -0.30
C ASP A 213 -3.03 -11.67 0.34
N ILE A 214 -3.82 -12.36 1.18
CA ILE A 214 -3.41 -13.62 1.78
C ILE A 214 -4.54 -14.65 1.86
N ASP A 215 -4.14 -15.92 1.74
CA ASP A 215 -4.98 -17.08 2.03
C ASP A 215 -4.70 -17.67 3.41
N ALA A 216 -5.38 -18.78 3.73
CA ALA A 216 -5.29 -19.46 5.02
C ALA A 216 -3.86 -19.86 5.43
N GLN A 217 -2.96 -20.14 4.48
CA GLN A 217 -1.57 -20.53 4.76
C GLN A 217 -0.73 -19.34 5.25
N GLY A 218 -1.12 -18.10 4.91
CA GLY A 218 -0.44 -16.88 5.35
C GLY A 218 -0.83 -16.44 6.76
N LEU A 219 -1.95 -16.93 7.30
CA LEU A 219 -2.50 -16.48 8.57
C LEU A 219 -1.57 -16.65 9.77
N PRO A 220 -0.82 -17.77 9.96
CA PRO A 220 0.10 -17.89 11.08
C PRO A 220 1.21 -16.83 11.07
N ALA A 221 1.74 -16.51 9.88
CA ALA A 221 2.77 -15.48 9.71
C ALA A 221 2.21 -14.10 10.02
N LEU A 222 1.08 -13.74 9.42
CA LEU A 222 0.38 -12.48 9.72
C LEU A 222 0.07 -12.36 11.22
N SER A 223 -0.49 -13.39 11.83
CA SER A 223 -0.84 -13.38 13.26
C SER A 223 0.38 -13.10 14.13
N SER A 224 1.56 -13.63 13.79
CA SER A 224 2.79 -13.37 14.53
C SER A 224 3.28 -11.92 14.44
N LEU A 225 3.05 -11.26 13.30
CA LEU A 225 3.44 -9.86 13.08
C LEU A 225 2.39 -8.88 13.65
N ALA A 226 1.11 -9.23 13.55
CA ALA A 226 -0.03 -8.38 13.91
C ALA A 226 -0.36 -8.35 15.42
N GLN A 227 0.41 -9.06 16.27
CA GLN A 227 0.15 -9.11 17.71
C GLN A 227 0.04 -7.71 18.33
N GLY A 228 -1.12 -7.40 18.91
CA GLY A 228 -1.43 -6.12 19.54
C GLY A 228 -1.39 -4.93 18.58
N THR A 229 -1.66 -5.12 17.29
CA THR A 229 -1.75 -4.01 16.32
C THR A 229 -2.99 -3.16 16.60
N ASP A 230 -2.88 -1.84 16.57
CA ASP A 230 -4.02 -0.94 16.84
C ASP A 230 -5.03 -0.97 15.68
N LEU A 231 -4.51 -1.06 14.45
CA LEU A 231 -5.28 -1.24 13.23
C LEU A 231 -4.74 -2.41 12.41
N LEU A 232 -5.61 -3.36 12.06
CA LEU A 232 -5.35 -4.41 11.09
C LEU A 232 -6.11 -4.09 9.79
N VAL A 233 -5.38 -3.84 8.71
CA VAL A 233 -5.94 -3.62 7.37
C VAL A 233 -5.89 -4.95 6.61
N PHE A 234 -7.05 -5.48 6.26
CA PHE A 234 -7.19 -6.87 5.79
C PHE A 234 -8.01 -6.98 4.48
N ASN A 235 -7.52 -7.75 3.51
CA ASN A 235 -8.20 -7.98 2.23
C ASN A 235 -9.51 -8.81 2.38
N SER A 236 -10.59 -8.41 1.72
CA SER A 236 -11.90 -9.06 1.83
C SER A 236 -12.55 -9.27 0.46
N VAL A 237 -12.26 -10.44 -0.14
CA VAL A 237 -12.63 -10.76 -1.51
C VAL A 237 -13.72 -11.84 -1.62
N VAL A 238 -13.79 -12.75 -0.64
CA VAL A 238 -14.64 -13.95 -0.66
C VAL A 238 -15.65 -13.94 0.48
N LEU A 239 -16.75 -14.68 0.31
CA LEU A 239 -17.67 -15.05 1.39
C LEU A 239 -17.22 -16.36 2.04
N ASP A 240 -17.75 -16.68 3.22
CA ASP A 240 -17.44 -17.97 3.84
C ASP A 240 -17.90 -19.14 2.95
N PRO A 241 -17.16 -20.28 2.95
CA PRO A 241 -17.56 -21.44 2.18
C PRO A 241 -18.99 -21.91 2.51
N PRO A 242 -19.80 -22.27 1.49
CA PRO A 242 -19.46 -22.41 0.08
C PRO A 242 -19.76 -21.15 -0.79
N GLY A 243 -19.87 -19.96 -0.20
CA GLY A 243 -20.35 -18.72 -0.85
C GLY A 243 -19.44 -18.10 -1.91
N SER A 244 -18.29 -18.70 -2.22
CA SER A 244 -17.39 -18.25 -3.28
C SER A 244 -16.74 -19.44 -4.01
N ALA A 245 -16.19 -19.17 -5.20
CA ALA A 245 -15.54 -20.20 -5.99
C ALA A 245 -14.37 -20.83 -5.20
N PRO A 246 -14.25 -22.17 -5.13
CA PRO A 246 -13.24 -22.84 -4.30
C PRO A 246 -11.80 -22.37 -4.53
N GLN A 247 -11.46 -22.02 -5.77
CA GLN A 247 -10.12 -21.59 -6.15
C GLN A 247 -9.71 -20.23 -5.54
N LEU A 248 -10.69 -19.41 -5.12
CA LEU A 248 -10.44 -18.12 -4.48
C LEU A 248 -10.02 -18.29 -3.02
N TYR A 249 -10.36 -19.40 -2.36
CA TYR A 249 -9.92 -19.69 -0.99
C TYR A 249 -8.44 -20.06 -0.89
N GLU A 250 -7.81 -20.35 -2.03
CA GLU A 250 -6.36 -20.50 -2.12
C GLU A 250 -5.67 -19.17 -2.45
N LEU A 251 -6.41 -18.07 -2.53
CA LEU A 251 -5.86 -16.73 -2.79
C LEU A 251 -6.23 -15.74 -1.67
N HIS A 252 -7.41 -15.92 -1.07
CA HIS A 252 -7.98 -15.00 -0.11
C HIS A 252 -8.60 -15.74 1.08
N THR A 253 -8.77 -15.00 2.16
CA THR A 253 -9.20 -15.53 3.46
C THR A 253 -10.72 -15.35 3.66
N PRO A 254 -11.46 -16.39 4.05
CA PRO A 254 -12.87 -16.29 4.43
C PRO A 254 -13.12 -15.39 5.66
N PRO A 255 -14.25 -14.64 5.72
CA PRO A 255 -14.61 -13.78 6.84
C PRO A 255 -14.47 -14.42 8.23
N ALA A 256 -14.93 -15.67 8.40
CA ALA A 256 -14.82 -16.37 9.69
C ALA A 256 -13.36 -16.56 10.13
N ALA A 257 -12.45 -16.79 9.18
CA ALA A 257 -11.02 -16.93 9.46
C ALA A 257 -10.35 -15.57 9.73
N ILE A 258 -10.82 -14.49 9.08
CA ILE A 258 -10.39 -13.11 9.38
C ILE A 258 -10.73 -12.77 10.84
N GLY A 259 -11.98 -13.01 11.27
CA GLY A 259 -12.40 -12.75 12.65
C GLY A 259 -11.57 -13.53 13.67
N LYS A 260 -11.35 -14.83 13.42
CA LYS A 260 -10.52 -15.66 14.30
C LYS A 260 -9.10 -15.11 14.41
N LEU A 261 -8.48 -14.72 13.31
CA LEU A 261 -7.13 -14.17 13.32
C LEU A 261 -7.09 -12.81 14.03
N ALA A 262 -8.03 -11.90 13.77
CA ALA A 262 -8.09 -10.59 14.43
C ALA A 262 -8.21 -10.73 15.95
N ALA A 263 -9.02 -11.68 16.43
CA ALA A 263 -9.15 -12.00 17.85
C ALA A 263 -7.85 -12.59 18.43
N GLN A 264 -7.21 -13.53 17.72
CA GLN A 264 -5.94 -14.15 18.13
C GLN A 264 -4.76 -13.17 18.13
N ALA A 265 -4.78 -12.19 17.23
CA ALA A 265 -3.78 -11.13 17.16
C ALA A 265 -4.03 -10.04 18.19
N HIS A 266 -5.15 -10.05 18.92
CA HIS A 266 -5.57 -8.95 19.78
C HIS A 266 -5.57 -7.60 19.04
N ALA A 267 -6.07 -7.60 17.80
CA ALA A 267 -6.16 -6.37 17.02
C ALA A 267 -7.11 -5.39 17.72
N GLY A 268 -6.74 -4.10 17.74
CA GLY A 268 -7.57 -3.04 18.31
C GLY A 268 -8.80 -2.76 17.44
N ARG A 269 -8.58 -2.64 16.12
CA ARG A 269 -9.62 -2.44 15.09
C ARG A 269 -9.27 -3.19 13.82
N LEU A 270 -10.30 -3.59 13.07
CA LEU A 270 -10.18 -4.23 11.76
C LEU A 270 -10.76 -3.33 10.67
N LEU A 271 -9.97 -3.02 9.65
CA LEU A 271 -10.40 -2.33 8.44
C LEU A 271 -10.35 -3.31 7.26
N LEU A 272 -11.51 -3.69 6.77
CA LEU A 272 -11.63 -4.51 5.55
C LEU A 272 -11.38 -3.65 4.33
N THR A 273 -10.59 -4.16 3.39
CA THR A 273 -10.23 -3.49 2.13
C THR A 273 -10.12 -4.53 1.01
N HIS A 274 -9.69 -4.13 -0.19
CA HIS A 274 -9.66 -5.01 -1.37
C HIS A 274 -11.03 -5.68 -1.58
N ILE A 275 -12.06 -4.83 -1.63
CA ILE A 275 -13.45 -5.25 -1.58
C ILE A 275 -13.89 -5.71 -2.97
N SER A 276 -14.25 -6.99 -3.08
CA SER A 276 -14.87 -7.50 -4.29
C SER A 276 -16.34 -7.05 -4.40
N PRO A 277 -16.92 -6.99 -5.62
CA PRO A 277 -18.34 -6.69 -5.77
C PRO A 277 -19.25 -7.66 -5.01
N LEU A 278 -18.83 -8.91 -4.85
CA LEU A 278 -19.58 -9.91 -4.10
C LEU A 278 -19.63 -9.55 -2.62
N VAL A 279 -18.49 -9.21 -2.02
CA VAL A 279 -18.39 -8.75 -0.63
C VAL A 279 -19.14 -7.45 -0.43
N GLU A 280 -19.06 -6.51 -1.39
CA GLU A 280 -19.80 -5.25 -1.36
C GLU A 280 -21.32 -5.47 -1.25
N GLN A 281 -21.85 -6.48 -1.94
CA GLN A 281 -23.28 -6.83 -1.92
C GLN A 281 -23.70 -7.59 -0.65
N HIS A 282 -22.76 -8.17 0.09
CA HIS A 282 -23.01 -9.03 1.24
C HIS A 282 -22.27 -8.54 2.50
N GLN A 283 -22.09 -7.22 2.64
CA GLN A 283 -21.33 -6.63 3.76
C GLN A 283 -21.88 -7.06 5.12
N ASP A 284 -23.20 -7.08 5.31
CA ASP A 284 -23.82 -7.49 6.58
C ASP A 284 -23.47 -8.94 6.97
N GLU A 285 -23.47 -9.86 5.98
CA GLU A 285 -23.09 -11.26 6.18
C GLU A 285 -21.61 -11.39 6.58
N VAL A 286 -20.74 -10.66 5.86
CA VAL A 286 -19.29 -10.65 6.13
C VAL A 286 -19.00 -10.10 7.53
N LEU A 287 -19.63 -8.99 7.90
CA LEU A 287 -19.47 -8.38 9.22
C LEU A 287 -20.01 -9.29 10.33
N ALA A 288 -21.16 -9.93 10.13
CA ALA A 288 -21.73 -10.86 11.08
C ALA A 288 -20.81 -12.08 11.31
N SER A 289 -20.22 -12.62 10.24
CA SER A 289 -19.30 -13.76 10.34
C SER A 289 -18.02 -13.43 11.10
N ILE A 290 -17.39 -12.29 10.80
CA ILE A 290 -16.22 -11.81 11.53
C ILE A 290 -16.58 -11.61 13.02
N GLY A 291 -17.72 -10.96 13.27
CA GLY A 291 -18.24 -10.65 14.60
C GLY A 291 -18.54 -11.88 15.47
N ALA A 292 -18.68 -13.07 14.87
CA ALA A 292 -18.87 -14.31 15.62
C ALA A 292 -17.64 -14.71 16.45
N THR A 293 -16.45 -14.19 16.13
CA THR A 293 -15.20 -14.52 16.83
C THR A 293 -14.38 -13.30 17.26
N TYR A 294 -14.56 -12.15 16.60
CA TYR A 294 -13.88 -10.90 16.92
C TYR A 294 -14.86 -9.87 17.48
N ALA A 295 -14.63 -9.45 18.73
CA ALA A 295 -15.48 -8.47 19.42
C ALA A 295 -15.04 -7.01 19.21
N GLY A 296 -13.89 -6.77 18.58
CA GLY A 296 -13.40 -5.42 18.32
C GLY A 296 -14.14 -4.75 17.15
N PRO A 297 -13.98 -3.42 16.97
CA PRO A 297 -14.63 -2.70 15.88
C PRO A 297 -14.13 -3.19 14.51
N VAL A 298 -15.08 -3.35 13.58
CA VAL A 298 -14.84 -3.70 12.18
C VAL A 298 -15.45 -2.62 11.29
N SER A 299 -14.70 -2.16 10.30
CA SER A 299 -15.17 -1.20 9.29
C SER A 299 -14.78 -1.65 7.89
N VAL A 300 -15.62 -1.35 6.90
CA VAL A 300 -15.32 -1.57 5.48
C VAL A 300 -14.79 -0.28 4.87
N SER A 301 -13.67 -0.36 4.14
CA SER A 301 -13.04 0.81 3.54
C SER A 301 -13.79 1.30 2.29
N SER A 302 -13.62 2.58 2.01
CA SER A 302 -13.94 3.21 0.73
C SER A 302 -12.72 4.02 0.27
N ASP A 303 -12.64 4.30 -1.03
CA ASP A 303 -11.67 5.27 -1.53
C ASP A 303 -11.83 6.60 -0.78
N LEU A 304 -10.71 7.28 -0.53
CA LEU A 304 -10.58 8.53 0.23
C LEU A 304 -10.94 8.46 1.72
N LEU A 305 -11.24 7.27 2.26
CA LEU A 305 -11.39 7.10 3.70
C LEU A 305 -10.05 7.38 4.40
N CYS A 306 -10.02 8.26 5.41
CA CYS A 306 -8.90 8.34 6.34
C CYS A 306 -9.26 7.76 7.70
N VAL A 307 -8.38 6.91 8.23
CA VAL A 307 -8.50 6.23 9.50
C VAL A 307 -7.34 6.65 10.42
N PRO A 308 -7.59 7.52 11.43
CA PRO A 308 -6.63 7.77 12.50
C PRO A 308 -6.35 6.50 13.30
N VAL A 309 -5.10 6.31 13.69
CA VAL A 309 -4.61 5.23 14.57
C VAL A 309 -4.17 5.89 15.87
N ASN A 310 -5.08 5.86 16.85
CA ASN A 310 -4.93 6.44 18.19
C ASN A 310 -5.06 5.33 19.23
#